data_AF-A0A0K1EBK9-F1
#
_entry.id   AF-A0A0K1EBK9-F1
#
_cell.length_a   1.000
_cell.length_b   1.000
_cell.length_c   1.000
_cell.angle_alpha   90.00
_cell.angle_beta   90.00
_cell.angle_gamma   90.00
#
_symmetry.space_group_name_H-M   'P 1'
#
loop_
_entity.id
_entity.type
_entity.pdbx_description
1 polymer ?
#
loop_
_entity_poly.entity_id
_entity_poly.type
_entity_poly.pdbx_seq_one_letter_code
_entity_poly.pdbx_strand_id
1 'polypeptide(L)'
;MNTNAMTENETRIIEFLSVRESVAATHLKVYGLNTRAANQLVSRRVLSLTNGVYRLRVQPSAPALDEGVARDPVVEAVVAALAHVGPAEQCEAPEPTSASVPTTEPSASESATVSAAVDEEVVYSEPPPTDPAPPVEVVFGDAAAPKGGRAGKSTARGSGERRAGKPSKPAKAKVAPPAVNPAGLCLCGCGATVDTRRRFLIGHDAKLHSLVLRAHRGKADKNDIPAMDPTRNYLQTAPWMTDELRDFLGI
;
A
#
# COMPACT_ATOMS: atom_id res chain seq x y z
N MET A 1 -2.86 40.24 -4.59
CA MET A 1 -2.74 39.26 -5.69
C MET A 1 -1.56 38.36 -5.36
N ASN A 2 -1.80 37.18 -4.78
CA ASN A 2 -0.71 36.24 -4.46
C ASN A 2 -0.51 35.37 -5.70
N THR A 3 0.41 35.78 -6.58
CA THR A 3 0.94 34.89 -7.61
C THR A 3 1.57 33.72 -6.87
N ASN A 4 0.90 32.59 -7.00
CA ASN A 4 1.12 31.39 -6.23
C ASN A 4 2.34 30.67 -6.83
N ALA A 5 3.51 31.32 -6.77
CA ALA A 5 4.75 30.84 -7.36
C ALA A 5 4.98 29.39 -6.91
N MET A 6 4.95 28.46 -7.87
CA MET A 6 5.26 27.06 -7.60
C MET A 6 6.76 26.95 -7.39
N THR A 7 7.14 26.19 -6.37
CA THR A 7 8.55 25.88 -6.15
C THR A 7 9.04 24.90 -7.22
N GLU A 8 10.35 24.88 -7.50
CA GLU A 8 10.92 23.96 -8.51
C GLU A 8 10.57 22.49 -8.24
N ASN A 9 10.54 22.08 -6.96
CA ASN A 9 10.14 20.74 -6.55
C ASN A 9 8.67 20.44 -6.86
N GLU A 10 7.78 21.41 -6.70
CA GLU A 10 6.37 21.25 -7.05
C GLU A 10 6.20 21.09 -8.57
N THR A 11 6.92 21.90 -9.36
CA THR A 11 6.90 21.81 -10.83
C THR A 11 7.38 20.45 -11.33
N ARG A 12 8.50 19.93 -10.80
CA ARG A 12 9.01 18.60 -11.16
C ARG A 12 8.03 17.47 -10.85
N ILE A 13 7.27 17.57 -9.74
CA ILE A 13 6.25 16.57 -9.39
C ILE A 13 5.09 16.61 -10.39
N ILE A 14 4.64 17.81 -10.78
CA ILE A 14 3.56 17.98 -11.75
C ILE A 14 3.99 17.44 -13.12
N GLU A 15 5.19 17.79 -13.58
CA GLU A 15 5.75 17.29 -14.83
C GLU A 15 5.85 15.75 -14.83
N PHE A 16 6.38 15.17 -13.76
CA PHE A 16 6.46 13.72 -13.62
C PHE A 16 5.08 13.04 -13.64
N LEU A 17 4.10 13.62 -12.94
CA LEU A 17 2.73 13.09 -12.90
C LEU A 17 1.97 13.33 -14.21
N SER A 18 2.37 14.31 -15.01
CA SER A 18 1.79 14.53 -16.33
C SER A 18 2.13 13.38 -17.29
N VAL A 19 3.30 12.75 -17.12
CA VAL A 19 3.76 11.61 -17.93
C VAL A 19 3.20 10.28 -17.41
N ARG A 20 3.07 10.11 -16.09
CA ARG A 20 2.73 8.81 -15.46
C ARG A 20 1.31 8.69 -14.90
N GLU A 21 0.54 9.76 -14.93
CA GLU A 21 -0.82 9.91 -14.38
C GLU A 21 -0.95 9.74 -12.85
N SER A 22 -0.23 8.80 -12.25
CA SER A 22 -0.27 8.51 -10.82
C SER A 22 1.05 7.96 -10.26
N VAL A 23 1.28 8.17 -8.96
CA VAL A 23 2.46 7.62 -8.26
C VAL A 23 2.13 7.25 -6.81
N ALA A 24 2.56 6.06 -6.37
CA ALA A 24 2.45 5.66 -4.97
C ALA A 24 3.35 6.52 -4.07
N ALA A 25 2.87 6.83 -2.87
CA ALA A 25 3.58 7.66 -1.90
C ALA A 25 4.95 7.08 -1.49
N THR A 26 5.04 5.75 -1.46
CA THR A 26 6.27 5.01 -1.19
C THR A 26 7.32 5.21 -2.29
N HIS A 27 6.89 5.39 -3.54
CA HIS A 27 7.78 5.48 -4.70
C HIS A 27 8.27 6.91 -4.97
N LEU A 28 7.65 7.94 -4.38
CA LEU A 28 8.12 9.33 -4.53
C LEU A 28 9.60 9.50 -4.20
N LYS A 29 10.06 8.88 -3.10
CA LYS A 29 11.47 8.94 -2.68
C LYS A 29 12.41 8.24 -3.67
N VAL A 30 11.96 7.13 -4.27
CA VAL A 30 12.73 6.38 -5.27
C VAL A 30 12.98 7.24 -6.51
N TYR A 31 12.01 8.07 -6.89
CA TYR A 31 12.14 9.02 -8.01
C TYR A 31 12.81 10.33 -7.62
N GLY A 32 13.36 10.46 -6.41
CA GLY A 32 13.97 11.70 -5.94
C GLY A 32 12.97 12.86 -5.76
N LEU A 33 11.67 12.57 -5.72
CA LEU A 33 10.61 13.56 -5.57
C LEU A 33 10.35 13.86 -4.08
N ASN A 34 10.24 15.15 -3.75
CA ASN A 34 10.07 15.56 -2.36
C ASN A 34 8.64 15.33 -1.86
N THR A 35 8.48 14.43 -0.88
CA THR A 35 7.17 14.10 -0.29
C THR A 35 6.48 15.30 0.37
N ARG A 36 7.25 16.27 0.90
CA ARG A 36 6.70 17.48 1.52
C ARG A 36 6.05 18.38 0.47
N ALA A 37 6.70 18.55 -0.68
CA ALA A 37 6.15 19.31 -1.80
C ALA A 37 4.89 18.64 -2.38
N ALA A 38 4.86 17.31 -2.49
CA ALA A 38 3.66 16.58 -2.91
C ALA A 38 2.46 16.84 -1.96
N ASN A 39 2.68 16.82 -0.64
CA ASN A 39 1.65 17.13 0.36
C ASN A 39 1.19 18.60 0.31
N GLN A 40 2.08 19.53 -0.01
CA GLN A 40 1.72 20.93 -0.24
C GLN A 40 0.81 21.08 -1.46
N LEU A 41 1.10 20.38 -2.56
CA LEU A 41 0.23 20.35 -3.75
C LEU A 41 -1.14 19.74 -3.47
N VAL A 42 -1.23 18.71 -2.61
CA VAL A 42 -2.52 18.18 -2.15
C VAL A 42 -3.29 19.23 -1.34
N SER A 43 -2.61 19.95 -0.45
CA SER A 43 -3.22 21.03 0.35
C SER A 43 -3.74 22.17 -0.52
N ARG A 44 -3.06 22.45 -1.64
CA ARG A 44 -3.46 23.43 -2.66
C ARG A 44 -4.48 22.88 -3.67
N ARG A 45 -4.96 21.63 -3.47
CA ARG A 45 -5.92 20.92 -4.33
C ARG A 45 -5.46 20.69 -5.78
N VAL A 46 -4.16 20.76 -6.04
CA VAL A 46 -3.56 20.45 -7.35
C VAL A 46 -3.41 18.94 -7.53
N LEU A 47 -3.07 18.24 -6.45
CA LEU A 47 -3.02 16.78 -6.40
C LEU A 47 -4.16 16.23 -5.53
N SER A 48 -4.59 15.01 -5.82
CA SER A 48 -5.40 14.19 -4.91
C SER A 48 -4.59 13.00 -4.40
N LEU A 49 -4.69 12.71 -3.11
CA LEU A 49 -4.10 11.53 -2.47
C LEU A 49 -5.21 10.55 -2.10
N THR A 50 -5.29 9.42 -2.80
CA THR A 50 -6.29 8.37 -2.57
C THR A 50 -5.59 7.03 -2.40
N ASN A 51 -5.84 6.32 -1.30
CA ASN A 51 -5.21 5.02 -0.99
C ASN A 51 -3.66 5.06 -1.06
N GLY A 52 -3.06 6.18 -0.66
CA GLY A 52 -1.61 6.35 -0.73
C GLY A 52 -1.05 6.58 -2.13
N VAL A 53 -1.90 6.82 -3.14
CA VAL A 53 -1.50 7.15 -4.51
C VAL A 53 -1.81 8.61 -4.80
N TYR A 54 -0.80 9.37 -5.22
CA TYR A 54 -0.96 10.74 -5.71
C TYR A 54 -1.40 10.72 -7.18
N ARG A 55 -2.41 11.52 -7.50
CA ARG A 55 -2.92 11.71 -8.86
C ARG A 55 -3.04 13.21 -9.14
N LEU A 56 -2.74 13.63 -10.37
CA LEU A 56 -2.98 15.00 -10.80
C LEU A 56 -4.48 15.23 -10.86
N ARG A 57 -5.00 16.24 -10.15
CA ARG A 57 -6.38 16.66 -10.38
C ARG A 57 -6.39 17.43 -11.68
N VAL A 58 -7.00 16.85 -12.71
CA VAL A 58 -7.49 17.64 -13.84
C VAL A 58 -8.47 18.63 -13.23
N GLN A 59 -8.04 19.89 -13.06
CA GLN A 59 -9.02 20.91 -12.76
C GLN A 59 -9.95 20.90 -13.96
N PRO A 60 -11.27 20.68 -13.78
CA PRO A 60 -12.19 21.00 -14.84
C PRO A 60 -11.89 22.45 -15.15
N SER A 61 -11.28 22.71 -16.33
CA SER A 61 -11.13 24.06 -16.84
C SER A 61 -12.50 24.65 -16.66
N ALA A 62 -12.60 25.70 -15.82
CA ALA A 62 -13.86 26.27 -15.38
C ALA A 62 -14.79 26.22 -16.59
N PRO A 63 -15.96 25.55 -16.49
CA PRO A 63 -16.84 25.39 -17.65
C PRO A 63 -16.94 26.78 -18.21
N ALA A 64 -16.41 26.97 -19.43
CA ALA A 64 -16.34 28.26 -20.06
C ALA A 64 -17.73 28.82 -19.82
N LEU A 65 -17.82 29.86 -18.98
CA LEU A 65 -19.07 30.54 -18.79
C LEU A 65 -19.41 30.89 -20.22
N ASP A 66 -20.45 30.25 -20.71
CA ASP A 66 -21.16 30.59 -21.91
C ASP A 66 -21.61 32.02 -21.61
N GLU A 67 -20.68 32.97 -21.81
CA GLU A 67 -21.00 34.34 -22.08
C GLU A 67 -21.94 34.20 -23.24
N GLY A 68 -23.23 34.31 -22.93
CA GLY A 68 -24.26 34.69 -23.87
C GLY A 68 -23.91 36.04 -24.46
N VAL A 69 -22.86 36.06 -25.28
CA VAL A 69 -22.78 36.93 -26.42
C VAL A 69 -23.97 36.51 -27.25
N ALA A 70 -25.05 37.27 -27.12
CA ALA A 70 -26.15 37.26 -28.05
C ALA A 70 -25.55 37.20 -29.45
N ARG A 71 -25.63 36.03 -30.08
CA ARG A 71 -25.31 35.87 -31.49
C ARG A 71 -26.32 36.71 -32.24
N ASP A 72 -25.85 37.84 -32.75
CA ASP A 72 -26.53 38.61 -33.78
C ASP A 72 -26.84 37.64 -34.94
N PRO A 73 -28.10 37.50 -35.38
CA PRO A 73 -28.54 36.45 -36.31
C PRO A 73 -28.03 36.62 -37.76
N VAL A 74 -27.07 37.50 -38.02
CA VAL A 74 -26.63 37.86 -39.38
C VAL A 74 -25.41 37.05 -39.87
N VAL A 75 -24.69 36.37 -38.97
CA VAL A 75 -23.45 35.64 -39.35
C VAL A 75 -23.68 34.14 -39.62
N GLU A 76 -24.88 33.62 -39.34
CA GLU A 76 -25.20 32.19 -39.54
C GLU A 76 -25.52 31.80 -40.99
N ALA A 77 -25.53 32.77 -41.92
CA ALA A 77 -25.79 32.52 -43.34
C ALA A 77 -24.55 32.17 -44.18
N VAL A 78 -23.33 32.38 -43.68
CA VAL A 78 -22.10 32.19 -44.50
C VAL A 78 -21.44 30.83 -44.26
N VAL A 79 -21.65 30.20 -43.10
CA VAL A 79 -21.02 28.90 -42.78
C VAL A 79 -21.82 27.71 -43.34
N ALA A 80 -23.09 27.90 -43.69
CA ALA A 80 -23.93 26.87 -44.31
C ALA A 80 -23.64 26.61 -45.80
N ALA A 81 -22.75 27.39 -46.44
CA ALA A 81 -22.48 27.30 -47.88
C ALA A 81 -21.25 26.44 -48.26
N LEU A 82 -20.53 25.85 -47.32
CA LEU A 82 -19.30 25.08 -47.58
C LEU A 82 -19.39 23.58 -47.25
N ALA A 83 -20.58 23.07 -46.99
CA ALA A 83 -20.84 21.65 -46.74
C ALA A 83 -21.36 20.93 -48.00
N HIS A 84 -20.57 20.85 -49.07
CA HIS A 84 -20.86 19.98 -50.23
C HIS A 84 -19.58 19.53 -50.95
N VAL A 85 -18.81 18.64 -50.32
CA VAL A 85 -17.98 17.63 -51.03
C VAL A 85 -17.90 16.39 -50.12
N GLY A 86 -18.56 15.30 -50.51
CA GLY A 86 -18.11 13.93 -50.19
C GLY A 86 -17.75 13.23 -51.51
N PRO A 87 -17.61 11.90 -51.58
CA PRO A 87 -17.10 10.94 -50.58
C PRO A 87 -16.08 9.93 -51.20
N ALA A 88 -15.26 9.27 -50.38
CA ALA A 88 -14.47 8.05 -50.66
C ALA A 88 -13.54 7.85 -49.43
N GLU A 89 -13.28 6.70 -48.81
CA GLU A 89 -13.50 5.30 -49.09
C GLU A 89 -13.53 4.54 -47.75
N GLN A 90 -14.40 3.54 -47.74
CA GLN A 90 -14.38 2.26 -47.04
C GLN A 90 -13.00 1.79 -46.51
N CYS A 91 -12.90 1.43 -45.23
CA CYS A 91 -11.97 0.42 -44.75
C CYS A 91 -12.58 -0.34 -43.57
N GLU A 92 -12.77 -1.63 -43.80
CA GLU A 92 -13.45 -2.62 -42.97
C GLU A 92 -12.69 -2.97 -41.69
N ALA A 93 -13.49 -3.34 -40.68
CA ALA A 93 -13.07 -4.05 -39.49
C ALA A 93 -12.81 -5.54 -39.79
N PRO A 94 -11.86 -6.19 -39.10
CA PRO A 94 -11.86 -7.64 -38.96
C PRO A 94 -11.94 -8.10 -37.50
N GLU A 95 -13.05 -8.76 -37.18
CA GLU A 95 -13.16 -9.92 -36.28
C GLU A 95 -14.02 -10.97 -37.05
N PRO A 96 -14.08 -12.27 -36.70
CA PRO A 96 -13.32 -13.08 -35.75
C PRO A 96 -12.77 -14.39 -36.38
N THR A 97 -11.79 -15.05 -35.75
CA THR A 97 -11.54 -16.48 -36.03
C THR A 97 -11.24 -17.26 -34.76
N SER A 98 -12.27 -17.97 -34.28
CA SER A 98 -12.13 -19.14 -33.43
C SER A 98 -11.37 -20.23 -34.19
N ALA A 99 -10.28 -20.71 -33.60
CA ALA A 99 -9.65 -21.97 -33.98
C ALA A 99 -9.56 -22.87 -32.74
N SER A 100 -10.42 -23.87 -32.72
CA SER A 100 -10.33 -25.05 -31.88
C SER A 100 -9.23 -25.98 -32.38
N VAL A 101 -8.29 -26.38 -31.53
CA VAL A 101 -7.49 -27.61 -31.68
C VAL A 101 -7.04 -28.09 -30.28
N PRO A 102 -6.65 -29.35 -30.08
CA PRO A 102 -7.39 -30.28 -29.23
C PRO A 102 -6.64 -30.66 -27.95
N THR A 103 -7.40 -31.24 -27.04
CA THR A 103 -6.93 -32.06 -25.92
C THR A 103 -6.06 -33.22 -26.43
N THR A 104 -4.80 -33.26 -26.03
CA THR A 104 -3.93 -34.43 -26.17
C THR A 104 -3.70 -35.02 -24.78
N GLU A 105 -4.26 -36.21 -24.55
CA GLU A 105 -3.98 -37.06 -23.40
C GLU A 105 -2.49 -37.47 -23.34
N PRO A 106 -1.91 -37.64 -22.13
CA PRO A 106 -0.60 -38.24 -21.98
C PRO A 106 -0.68 -39.77 -22.13
N SER A 107 -0.20 -40.28 -23.26
CA SER A 107 0.04 -41.71 -23.43
C SER A 107 1.36 -42.09 -22.77
N ALA A 108 1.27 -42.99 -21.79
CA ALA A 108 2.39 -43.74 -21.25
C ALA A 108 2.99 -44.66 -22.33
N SER A 109 4.32 -44.66 -22.48
CA SER A 109 5.13 -45.87 -22.69
C SER A 109 6.62 -45.51 -22.84
N GLU A 110 7.38 -45.91 -21.83
CA GLU A 110 8.60 -46.73 -21.93
C GLU A 110 9.81 -46.27 -22.80
N SER A 111 10.93 -46.14 -22.08
CA SER A 111 12.22 -46.78 -22.39
C SER A 111 13.01 -46.31 -23.61
N ALA A 112 13.97 -45.41 -23.35
CA ALA A 112 15.27 -45.47 -24.02
C ALA A 112 16.37 -44.89 -23.12
N THR A 113 17.13 -45.79 -22.51
CA THR A 113 18.49 -45.57 -22.01
C THR A 113 19.38 -45.01 -23.11
N VAL A 114 19.99 -43.84 -22.89
CA VAL A 114 21.33 -43.54 -23.40
C VAL A 114 22.09 -42.71 -22.37
N SER A 115 23.16 -43.30 -21.87
CA SER A 115 24.19 -42.69 -21.04
C SER A 115 24.86 -41.52 -21.75
N ALA A 116 24.99 -40.39 -21.06
CA ALA A 116 26.11 -39.47 -21.27
C ALA A 116 26.37 -38.75 -19.96
N ALA A 117 27.45 -39.18 -19.30
CA ALA A 117 28.02 -38.52 -18.15
C ALA A 117 28.43 -37.09 -18.53
N VAL A 118 27.88 -36.10 -17.82
CA VAL A 118 28.53 -34.80 -17.65
C VAL A 118 28.67 -34.62 -16.15
N ASP A 119 29.86 -34.95 -15.69
CA ASP A 119 30.37 -34.67 -14.36
C ASP A 119 30.61 -33.16 -14.30
N GLU A 120 29.62 -32.42 -13.79
CA GLU A 120 29.77 -31.00 -13.50
C GLU A 120 30.15 -30.87 -12.03
N GLU A 121 31.45 -30.83 -11.75
CA GLU A 121 31.99 -30.45 -10.43
C GLU A 121 31.50 -29.05 -10.08
N VAL A 122 30.41 -28.98 -9.30
CA VAL A 122 30.01 -27.76 -8.61
C VAL A 122 31.02 -27.52 -7.50
N VAL A 123 32.03 -26.72 -7.81
CA VAL A 123 32.98 -26.15 -6.85
C VAL A 123 32.19 -25.28 -5.87
N TYR A 124 31.83 -25.86 -4.72
CA TYR A 124 31.34 -25.13 -3.56
C TYR A 124 32.48 -24.25 -3.04
N SER A 125 32.47 -22.98 -3.42
CA SER A 125 33.30 -21.97 -2.76
C SER A 125 32.74 -21.73 -1.36
N GLU A 126 33.44 -22.24 -0.34
CA GLU A 126 33.17 -21.93 1.06
C GLU A 126 33.11 -20.40 1.25
N PRO A 127 32.04 -19.85 1.85
CA PRO A 127 31.99 -18.44 2.17
C PRO A 127 33.07 -18.10 3.22
N PRO A 128 33.76 -16.96 3.09
CA PRO A 128 34.84 -16.59 4.00
C PRO A 128 34.32 -16.47 5.45
N PRO A 129 35.13 -16.84 6.46
CA PRO A 129 34.76 -16.67 7.86
C PRO A 129 34.49 -15.20 8.13
N THR A 130 33.25 -14.90 8.51
CA THR A 130 32.84 -13.56 8.90
C THR A 130 33.34 -13.34 10.32
N ASP A 131 34.35 -12.49 10.50
CA ASP A 131 34.83 -12.08 11.81
C ASP A 131 33.68 -11.50 12.65
N PRO A 132 33.53 -11.93 13.92
CA PRO A 132 32.49 -11.40 14.79
C PRO A 132 32.74 -9.90 15.04
N ALA A 133 31.79 -9.07 14.60
CA ALA A 133 31.82 -7.64 14.82
C ALA A 133 31.93 -7.32 16.32
N PRO A 134 32.76 -6.34 16.73
CA PRO A 134 32.93 -5.97 18.12
C PRO A 134 31.62 -5.43 18.71
N PRO A 135 31.38 -5.62 20.02
CA PRO A 135 30.18 -5.15 20.68
C PRO A 135 30.12 -3.62 20.62
N VAL A 136 29.06 -3.10 19.98
CA VAL A 136 28.76 -1.67 19.96
C VAL A 136 28.20 -1.28 21.32
N GLU A 137 28.98 -0.57 22.13
CA GLU A 137 28.50 0.08 23.35
C GLU A 137 27.46 1.15 22.99
N VAL A 138 26.20 0.87 23.29
CA VAL A 138 25.10 1.82 23.12
C VAL A 138 25.08 2.73 24.35
N VAL A 139 25.71 3.89 24.23
CA VAL A 139 25.60 4.98 25.22
C VAL A 139 24.22 5.63 25.08
N PHE A 140 23.32 5.33 26.01
CA PHE A 140 22.02 5.98 26.11
C PHE A 140 22.16 7.38 26.72
N GLY A 141 22.07 8.40 25.87
CA GLY A 141 21.94 9.79 26.33
C GLY A 141 20.55 10.08 26.88
N ASP A 142 20.50 10.53 28.13
CA ASP A 142 19.32 11.06 28.82
C ASP A 142 18.69 12.24 28.05
N ALA A 143 17.56 12.00 27.38
CA ALA A 143 16.76 13.04 26.75
C ALA A 143 15.73 13.60 27.73
N ALA A 144 15.96 14.84 28.15
CA ALA A 144 15.10 15.65 29.00
C ALA A 144 13.66 15.77 28.47
N ALA A 145 12.69 15.58 29.37
CA ALA A 145 11.26 15.73 29.12
C ALA A 145 10.84 17.21 29.00
N PRO A 146 10.01 17.61 28.01
CA PRO A 146 9.41 18.93 28.00
C PRO A 146 8.20 19.01 28.96
N LYS A 147 8.31 19.87 29.97
CA LYS A 147 7.19 20.38 30.77
C LYS A 147 6.38 21.36 29.91
N GLY A 148 5.13 21.02 29.62
CA GLY A 148 4.20 21.91 28.93
C GLY A 148 2.82 21.85 29.58
N GLY A 149 2.63 22.62 30.64
CA GLY A 149 1.32 22.83 31.26
C GLY A 149 0.46 23.78 30.43
N ARG A 150 -0.83 23.45 30.27
CA ARG A 150 -1.85 24.43 29.92
C ARG A 150 -3.01 24.31 30.91
N ALA A 151 -3.02 25.27 31.84
CA ALA A 151 -4.17 25.61 32.66
C ALA A 151 -5.29 26.17 31.77
N GLY A 152 -6.52 25.74 32.03
CA GLY A 152 -7.70 26.14 31.28
C GLY A 152 -8.98 26.02 32.11
N LYS A 153 -9.09 26.91 33.10
CA LYS A 153 -10.29 27.58 33.62
C LYS A 153 -11.62 26.79 33.65
N SER A 154 -11.92 26.25 34.83
CA SER A 154 -13.27 25.87 35.25
C SER A 154 -14.10 27.11 35.60
N THR A 155 -15.30 27.24 35.04
CA THR A 155 -16.35 28.12 35.55
C THR A 155 -17.34 27.31 36.39
N ALA A 156 -17.74 27.92 37.49
CA ALA A 156 -18.44 27.32 38.61
C ALA A 156 -19.97 27.40 38.51
N ARG A 157 -20.59 26.60 39.39
CA ARG A 157 -21.90 26.74 40.07
C ARG A 157 -23.02 25.83 39.57
N GLY A 158 -23.21 24.76 40.35
CA GLY A 158 -24.43 23.97 40.43
C GLY A 158 -24.47 23.33 41.81
N SER A 159 -25.20 23.95 42.74
CA SER A 159 -25.44 23.48 44.10
C SER A 159 -26.51 22.40 44.11
N GLY A 160 -26.27 21.33 44.88
CA GLY A 160 -27.32 20.50 45.46
C GLY A 160 -27.57 19.18 44.74
N GLU A 161 -26.89 18.12 45.16
CA GLU A 161 -27.51 16.81 45.40
C GLU A 161 -26.49 15.85 46.03
N ARG A 162 -26.83 15.32 47.21
CA ARG A 162 -26.09 14.24 47.86
C ARG A 162 -26.24 12.98 47.01
N ARG A 163 -25.26 12.69 46.13
CA ARG A 163 -25.19 11.43 45.39
C ARG A 163 -24.07 10.54 45.93
N ALA A 164 -24.46 9.30 46.19
CA ALA A 164 -23.65 8.20 46.70
C ALA A 164 -22.25 8.14 46.07
N GLY A 165 -21.26 7.86 46.94
CA GLY A 165 -19.84 7.84 46.62
C GLY A 165 -19.53 7.03 45.37
N LYS A 166 -18.94 7.69 44.36
CA LYS A 166 -18.41 7.04 43.17
C LYS A 166 -17.17 6.23 43.57
N PRO A 167 -17.05 4.96 43.15
CA PRO A 167 -15.87 4.15 43.44
C PRO A 167 -14.63 4.83 42.84
N SER A 168 -13.60 4.96 43.67
CA SER A 168 -12.30 5.52 43.31
C SER A 168 -11.73 4.78 42.11
N LYS A 169 -11.41 5.51 41.04
CA LYS A 169 -10.80 4.95 39.83
C LYS A 169 -9.49 4.21 40.21
N PRO A 170 -9.31 2.95 39.79
CA PRO A 170 -8.07 2.22 40.05
C PRO A 170 -6.89 2.96 39.43
N ALA A 171 -5.80 3.04 40.18
CA ALA A 171 -4.56 3.69 39.77
C ALA A 171 -4.09 3.12 38.42
N LYS A 172 -3.83 4.01 37.45
CA LYS A 172 -3.28 3.62 36.14
C LYS A 172 -1.99 2.83 36.34
N ALA A 173 -2.02 1.54 36.01
CA ALA A 173 -0.84 0.69 35.99
C ALA A 173 0.25 1.33 35.10
N LYS A 174 1.50 1.31 35.58
CA LYS A 174 2.65 1.78 34.82
C LYS A 174 2.73 0.99 33.51
N VAL A 175 2.67 1.69 32.38
CA VAL A 175 2.75 1.10 31.04
C VAL A 175 4.16 0.53 30.86
N ALA A 176 4.26 -0.78 30.65
CA ALA A 176 5.53 -1.43 30.38
C ALA A 176 6.17 -0.87 29.08
N PRO A 177 7.50 -0.74 29.01
CA PRO A 177 8.18 -0.29 27.80
C PRO A 177 7.87 -1.21 26.61
N PRO A 178 7.75 -0.65 25.39
CA PRO A 178 7.42 -1.43 24.20
C PRO A 178 8.55 -2.43 23.92
N ALA A 179 8.23 -3.72 23.93
CA ALA A 179 9.19 -4.78 23.64
C ALA A 179 9.67 -4.69 22.18
N VAL A 180 10.95 -4.33 22.02
CA VAL A 180 11.70 -4.20 20.76
C VAL A 180 11.96 -5.59 20.17
N ASN A 181 11.87 -5.71 18.84
CA ASN A 181 12.16 -6.97 18.16
C ASN A 181 13.69 -7.06 17.90
N PRO A 182 14.43 -7.97 18.55
CA PRO A 182 15.89 -7.97 18.51
C PRO A 182 16.47 -8.43 17.17
N ALA A 183 15.73 -9.24 16.42
CA ALA A 183 16.25 -9.86 15.20
C ALA A 183 16.11 -8.98 13.95
N GLY A 184 15.26 -7.95 13.98
CA GLY A 184 14.94 -7.18 12.77
C GLY A 184 14.30 -8.01 11.65
N LEU A 185 13.79 -9.22 11.96
CA LEU A 185 13.16 -10.14 11.01
C LEU A 185 11.66 -10.27 11.29
N CYS A 186 10.89 -10.56 10.25
CA CYS A 186 9.45 -10.76 10.37
C CYS A 186 9.18 -11.96 11.22
N LEU A 187 8.45 -11.77 12.33
CA LEU A 187 8.03 -12.86 13.20
C LEU A 187 6.99 -13.80 12.54
N CYS A 188 6.59 -13.51 11.31
CA CYS A 188 5.86 -14.43 10.46
C CYS A 188 6.76 -15.51 9.84
N GLY A 189 8.09 -15.48 10.04
CA GLY A 189 8.98 -16.51 9.50
C GLY A 189 9.29 -16.40 8.00
N CYS A 190 8.82 -15.36 7.31
CA CYS A 190 9.12 -15.16 5.88
C CYS A 190 10.56 -14.69 5.59
N GLY A 191 11.41 -14.56 6.62
CA GLY A 191 12.80 -14.09 6.48
C GLY A 191 12.98 -12.62 6.10
N ALA A 192 11.90 -11.88 5.81
CA ALA A 192 12.00 -10.48 5.43
C ALA A 192 12.37 -9.59 6.61
N THR A 193 13.19 -8.57 6.34
CA THR A 193 13.60 -7.60 7.36
C THR A 193 12.47 -6.63 7.68
N VAL A 194 12.34 -6.27 8.96
CA VAL A 194 11.32 -5.35 9.47
C VAL A 194 12.01 -4.26 10.26
N ASP A 195 11.42 -3.08 10.23
CA ASP A 195 11.78 -1.99 11.12
C ASP A 195 11.87 -2.47 12.58
N THR A 196 12.88 -2.03 13.32
CA THR A 196 13.13 -2.40 14.73
C THR A 196 11.95 -2.13 15.65
N ARG A 197 11.06 -1.22 15.24
CA ARG A 197 9.83 -0.85 15.95
C ARG A 197 8.62 -1.74 15.62
N ARG A 198 8.70 -2.57 14.58
CA ARG A 198 7.61 -3.43 14.10
C ARG A 198 8.01 -4.91 14.20
N ARG A 199 7.01 -5.76 14.41
CA ARG A 199 7.20 -7.22 14.53
C ARG A 199 6.90 -7.98 13.24
N PHE A 200 6.09 -7.38 12.38
CA PHE A 200 5.63 -7.94 11.13
C PHE A 200 5.77 -6.90 10.02
N LEU A 201 5.99 -7.38 8.80
CA LEU A 201 5.89 -6.53 7.62
C LEU A 201 4.46 -5.98 7.48
N ILE A 202 4.34 -4.85 6.79
CA ILE A 202 3.02 -4.32 6.42
C ILE A 202 2.32 -5.37 5.54
N GLY A 203 1.17 -5.87 5.99
CA GLY A 203 0.42 -6.94 5.33
C GLY A 203 0.69 -8.35 5.84
N HIS A 204 1.77 -8.60 6.59
CA HIS A 204 2.06 -9.91 7.22
C HIS A 204 1.35 -10.03 8.57
N ASP A 205 0.10 -9.59 8.60
CA ASP A 205 -0.53 -8.97 9.74
C ASP A 205 -0.62 -9.91 10.95
N ALA A 206 -0.25 -9.35 12.11
CA ALA A 206 -0.32 -9.97 13.41
C ALA A 206 -1.73 -10.54 13.71
N LYS A 207 -2.78 -9.99 13.09
CA LYS A 207 -4.15 -10.47 13.22
C LYS A 207 -4.31 -11.91 12.73
N LEU A 208 -3.87 -12.22 11.53
CA LEU A 208 -4.00 -13.56 10.95
C LEU A 208 -3.16 -14.57 11.72
N HIS A 209 -1.90 -14.22 12.00
CA HIS A 209 -1.04 -15.08 12.79
C HIS A 209 -1.54 -15.27 14.22
N SER A 210 -2.08 -14.23 14.88
CA SER A 210 -2.69 -14.35 16.22
C SER A 210 -3.98 -15.17 16.22
N LEU A 211 -4.69 -15.22 15.10
CA LEU A 211 -5.91 -15.99 14.94
C LEU A 211 -5.57 -17.46 14.69
N VAL A 212 -4.59 -17.74 13.82
CA VAL A 212 -4.02 -19.07 13.60
C VAL A 212 -3.38 -19.64 14.88
N LEU A 213 -2.62 -18.83 15.64
CA LEU A 213 -2.06 -19.26 16.93
C LEU A 213 -3.13 -19.50 18.00
N ARG A 214 -4.23 -18.74 18.00
CA ARG A 214 -5.36 -18.99 18.91
C ARG A 214 -6.12 -20.26 18.52
N ALA A 215 -6.32 -20.47 17.22
CA ALA A 215 -6.90 -21.69 16.65
C ALA A 215 -6.09 -22.93 17.05
N HIS A 216 -4.77 -22.92 16.83
CA HIS A 216 -3.87 -24.02 17.22
C HIS A 216 -3.88 -24.29 18.73
N ARG A 217 -4.05 -23.26 19.56
CA ARG A 217 -4.16 -23.40 21.02
C ARG A 217 -5.57 -23.84 21.49
N GLY A 218 -6.48 -24.12 20.56
CA GLY A 218 -7.88 -24.47 20.86
C GLY A 218 -8.70 -23.33 21.46
N LYS A 219 -8.26 -22.07 21.26
CA LYS A 219 -8.87 -20.86 21.84
C LYS A 219 -9.65 -20.02 20.83
N ALA A 220 -9.65 -20.39 19.55
CA ALA A 220 -10.47 -19.76 18.53
C ALA A 220 -11.28 -20.84 17.82
N ASP A 221 -12.52 -20.51 17.49
CA ASP A 221 -13.38 -21.39 16.73
C ASP A 221 -13.01 -21.33 15.25
N LYS A 222 -13.20 -22.44 14.53
CA LYS A 222 -12.95 -22.52 13.08
C LYS A 222 -13.75 -21.48 12.27
N ASN A 223 -14.84 -20.98 12.84
CA ASN A 223 -15.71 -19.97 12.25
C ASN A 223 -15.19 -18.52 12.39
N ASP A 224 -14.20 -18.26 13.26
CA ASP A 224 -13.61 -16.92 13.44
C ASP A 224 -12.69 -16.52 12.29
N ILE A 225 -12.38 -17.46 11.41
CA ILE A 225 -11.46 -17.27 10.30
C ILE A 225 -12.28 -16.75 9.13
N PRO A 226 -12.07 -15.50 8.69
CA PRO A 226 -12.85 -14.96 7.60
C PRO A 226 -12.65 -15.84 6.36
N ALA A 227 -13.74 -16.43 5.87
CA ALA A 227 -13.76 -17.31 4.70
C ALA A 227 -13.41 -16.60 3.37
N MET A 228 -12.92 -15.35 3.43
CA MET A 228 -12.57 -14.59 2.24
C MET A 228 -11.38 -15.22 1.52
N ASP A 229 -11.56 -15.47 0.23
CA ASP A 229 -10.56 -16.07 -0.68
C ASP A 229 -9.13 -15.52 -0.56
N PRO A 230 -8.87 -14.20 -0.47
CA PRO A 230 -7.49 -13.70 -0.38
C PRO A 230 -6.77 -14.13 0.90
N THR A 231 -7.51 -14.31 2.00
CA THR A 231 -6.94 -14.74 3.27
C THR A 231 -6.62 -16.23 3.23
N ARG A 232 -7.52 -17.04 2.67
CA ARG A 232 -7.33 -18.47 2.49
C ARG A 232 -6.15 -18.77 1.56
N ASN A 233 -6.05 -18.05 0.45
CA ASN A 233 -4.96 -18.21 -0.52
C ASN A 233 -3.59 -17.79 0.07
N TYR A 234 -3.57 -16.75 0.90
CA TYR A 234 -2.36 -16.38 1.66
C TYR A 234 -1.94 -17.47 2.65
N LEU A 235 -2.90 -18.06 3.38
CA LEU A 235 -2.62 -19.15 4.32
C LEU A 235 -2.13 -20.43 3.61
N GLN A 236 -2.63 -20.73 2.40
CA GLN A 236 -2.18 -21.86 1.58
C GLN A 236 -0.72 -21.71 1.12
N THR A 237 -0.29 -20.49 0.79
CA THR A 237 1.03 -20.21 0.23
C THR A 237 2.05 -19.76 1.27
N ALA A 238 1.64 -19.62 2.53
CA ALA A 238 2.51 -19.14 3.61
C ALA A 238 3.60 -20.17 3.95
N PRO A 239 4.89 -19.80 3.91
CA PRO A 239 6.01 -20.73 4.17
C PRO A 239 6.10 -21.19 5.62
N TRP A 240 5.42 -20.50 6.55
CA TRP A 240 5.33 -20.85 7.97
C TRP A 240 4.13 -21.75 8.28
N MET A 241 3.31 -22.08 7.29
CA MET A 241 2.09 -22.86 7.44
C MET A 241 2.40 -24.36 7.44
N THR A 242 2.37 -24.98 8.62
CA THR A 242 2.53 -26.44 8.78
C THR A 242 1.28 -27.19 8.30
N ASP A 243 1.43 -28.45 7.93
CA ASP A 243 0.30 -29.28 7.44
C ASP A 243 -0.77 -29.46 8.53
N GLU A 244 -0.36 -29.58 9.80
CA GLU A 244 -1.26 -29.62 10.96
C GLU A 244 -2.17 -28.39 11.06
N LEU A 245 -1.61 -27.21 10.74
CA LEU A 245 -2.38 -25.97 10.71
C LEU A 245 -3.33 -25.94 9.52
N ARG A 246 -2.94 -26.48 8.36
CA ARG A 246 -3.84 -26.56 7.19
C ARG A 246 -5.02 -27.48 7.46
N ASP A 247 -4.77 -28.66 8.03
CA ASP A 247 -5.80 -29.62 8.45
C ASP A 247 -6.76 -29.02 9.47
N PHE A 248 -6.24 -28.30 10.47
CA PHE A 248 -7.09 -27.66 11.48
C PHE A 248 -8.07 -26.66 10.85
N LEU A 249 -7.58 -25.89 9.89
CA LEU A 249 -8.30 -24.84 9.17
C LEU A 249 -9.20 -25.39 8.06
N GLY A 250 -9.06 -26.66 7.69
CA GLY A 250 -9.78 -27.29 6.59
C GLY A 250 -9.42 -26.70 5.24
N ILE A 251 -8.14 -26.40 5.04
CA ILE A 251 -7.57 -25.76 3.85
C ILE A 251 -6.81 -26.77 3.00
#